data_AF-A0ABD2WJZ5-F1
#
_entry.id   AF-A0ABD2WJZ5-F1
#
_cell.length_a   1.000
_cell.length_b   1.000
_cell.length_c   1.000
_cell.angle_alpha   90.00
_cell.angle_beta   90.00
_cell.angle_gamma   90.00
#
_symmetry.space_group_name_H-M   'P 1'
#
loop_
_entity.id
_entity.type
_entity.pdbx_description
1 polymer ?
#
loop_
_entity_poly.entity_id
_entity_poly.type
_entity_poly.pdbx_seq_one_letter_code
_entity_poly.pdbx_strand_id
1 'polypeptide(L)'
;MNYHLLTGHGFFKHHNQRYDYNQSAQCPIYPSSIENAEHVFYHCPRFSEERERLHSLLHEVMTPENTTRLMLTSEPNWLAVAFFANSVVTRLRDEETDRR
;
A
#
# COMPACT_ATOMS: atom_id res chain seq x y z
N MET A 1 -12.22 -2.56 -6.90
CA MET A 1 -12.60 -2.19 -5.52
C MET A 1 -11.33 -2.04 -4.69
N ASN A 2 -11.07 -0.87 -4.11
CA ASN A 2 -9.89 -0.53 -3.27
C ASN A 2 -10.01 -1.05 -1.82
N TYR A 3 -10.55 -2.26 -1.63
CA TYR A 3 -10.84 -2.81 -0.29
C TYR A 3 -9.58 -2.91 0.59
N HIS A 4 -8.46 -3.35 0.02
CA HIS A 4 -7.18 -3.52 0.74
C HIS A 4 -6.56 -2.19 1.20
N LEU A 5 -6.69 -1.14 0.39
CA LEU A 5 -6.23 0.22 0.73
C LEU A 5 -7.04 0.78 1.90
N LEU A 6 -8.35 0.61 1.87
CA LEU A 6 -9.27 1.27 2.81
C LEU A 6 -9.45 0.52 4.13
N THR A 7 -9.21 -0.79 4.15
CA THR A 7 -9.44 -1.62 5.36
C THR A 7 -8.16 -2.21 5.95
N GLY A 8 -7.04 -2.13 5.24
CA GLY A 8 -5.78 -2.74 5.66
C GLY A 8 -5.80 -4.27 5.75
N HIS A 9 -6.84 -4.93 5.23
CA HIS A 9 -6.87 -6.37 5.07
C HIS A 9 -6.11 -6.81 3.81
N GLY A 10 -5.41 -7.94 3.85
CA GLY A 10 -4.65 -8.47 2.70
C GLY A 10 -3.30 -9.09 3.10
N PHE A 11 -2.35 -9.10 2.16
CA PHE A 11 -1.03 -9.73 2.29
C PHE A 11 -0.02 -8.96 3.15
N PHE A 12 -0.45 -7.95 3.90
CA PHE A 12 0.44 -7.19 4.79
C PHE A 12 0.97 -8.10 5.90
N LYS A 13 2.27 -8.08 6.20
CA LYS A 13 2.81 -8.96 7.26
C LYS A 13 2.18 -8.72 8.63
N HIS A 14 1.75 -7.49 8.96
CA HIS A 14 1.00 -7.24 10.19
C HIS A 14 -0.32 -8.03 10.24
N HIS A 15 -0.98 -8.20 9.10
CA HIS A 15 -2.19 -9.02 9.00
C HIS A 15 -1.86 -10.52 9.06
N ASN A 16 -0.77 -10.97 8.44
CA ASN A 16 -0.32 -12.37 8.50
C ASN A 16 0.17 -12.79 9.89
N GLN A 17 0.85 -11.91 10.64
CA GLN A 17 1.33 -12.21 12.00
C GLN A 17 0.17 -12.49 12.98
N ARG A 18 -1.02 -11.90 12.76
CA ARG A 18 -2.22 -12.26 13.52
C ARG A 18 -2.58 -13.75 13.40
N TYR A 19 -2.14 -14.43 12.34
CA TYR A 19 -2.43 -15.83 12.05
C TYR A 19 -1.19 -16.75 12.18
N ASP A 20 0.04 -16.20 12.19
CA ASP A 20 1.28 -16.94 12.40
C ASP A 20 2.27 -16.13 13.26
N TYR A 21 2.43 -16.54 14.53
CA TYR A 21 3.29 -15.86 15.52
C TYR A 21 4.79 -15.91 15.19
N ASN A 22 5.21 -16.77 14.25
CA ASN A 22 6.62 -16.90 13.86
C ASN A 22 7.04 -15.92 12.74
N GLN A 23 6.11 -15.18 12.12
CA GLN A 23 6.45 -14.19 11.10
C GLN A 23 6.67 -12.80 11.71
N SER A 24 7.86 -12.22 11.46
CA SER A 24 8.11 -10.82 11.79
C SER A 24 7.22 -9.92 10.93
N ALA A 25 6.38 -9.09 11.56
CA ALA A 25 5.60 -8.07 10.86
C ALA A 25 6.44 -6.89 10.33
N GLN A 26 7.77 -6.96 10.45
CA GLN A 26 8.65 -5.90 9.96
C GLN A 26 8.73 -5.87 8.43
N CYS A 27 8.76 -4.65 7.91
CA CYS A 27 9.06 -4.39 6.51
C CYS A 27 10.47 -4.93 6.17
N PRO A 28 10.64 -5.74 5.11
CA PRO A 28 11.94 -6.31 4.73
C PRO A 28 13.03 -5.25 4.45
N ILE A 29 12.61 -4.08 3.97
CA ILE A 29 13.50 -2.98 3.54
C ILE A 29 13.66 -1.92 4.63
N TYR A 30 12.70 -1.82 5.55
CA TYR A 30 12.74 -0.87 6.66
C TYR A 30 12.43 -1.60 7.97
N PRO A 31 13.42 -2.30 8.57
CA PRO A 31 13.19 -3.20 9.71
C PRO A 31 12.62 -2.51 10.95
N SER A 32 12.77 -1.18 11.06
CA SER A 32 12.22 -0.36 12.13
C SER A 32 10.73 -0.03 11.98
N SER A 33 10.08 -0.42 10.87
CA SER A 33 8.63 -0.24 10.69
C SER A 33 7.89 -1.56 10.50
N ILE A 34 6.66 -1.58 11.03
CA ILE A 34 5.69 -2.64 10.79
C ILE A 34 5.13 -2.47 9.37
N GLU A 35 5.11 -3.56 8.60
CA GLU A 35 4.47 -3.62 7.29
C GLU A 35 2.94 -3.72 7.45
N ASN A 36 2.33 -2.56 7.67
CA ASN A 36 0.88 -2.35 7.62
C ASN A 36 0.52 -1.55 6.36
N ALA A 37 -0.79 -1.40 6.08
CA ALA A 37 -1.27 -0.68 4.91
C ALA A 37 -0.80 0.78 4.89
N GLU A 38 -0.81 1.46 6.03
CA GLU A 38 -0.36 2.85 6.12
C GLU A 38 1.12 2.99 5.73
N HIS A 39 2.00 2.18 6.33
CA HIS A 39 3.41 2.14 5.97
C HIS A 39 3.58 1.87 4.47
N VAL A 40 2.93 0.82 3.95
CA VAL A 40 3.06 0.43 2.55
C VAL A 40 2.62 1.55 1.59
N PHE A 41 1.43 2.11 1.79
CA PHE A 41 0.82 3.06 0.87
C PHE A 41 1.27 4.51 1.04
N TYR A 42 1.91 4.87 2.14
CA TYR A 42 2.33 6.27 2.36
C TYR A 42 3.83 6.46 2.66
N HIS A 43 4.53 5.45 3.19
CA HIS A 43 5.88 5.65 3.73
C HIS A 43 6.94 4.70 3.17
N CYS A 44 6.56 3.53 2.68
CA CYS A 44 7.49 2.46 2.38
C CYS A 44 8.40 2.80 1.18
N PRO A 45 9.73 2.84 1.35
CA PRO A 45 10.65 3.17 0.25
C PRO A 45 10.52 2.23 -0.96
N ARG A 46 10.07 0.98 -0.76
CA ARG A 46 9.82 -0.02 -1.81
C ARG A 46 8.87 0.44 -2.92
N PHE A 47 7.96 1.34 -2.59
CA PHE A 47 6.91 1.81 -3.48
C PHE A 47 7.03 3.33 -3.73
N SER A 48 8.22 3.90 -3.48
CA SER A 48 8.47 5.33 -3.66
C SER A 48 8.24 5.78 -5.10
N GLU A 49 8.76 5.02 -6.07
CA GLU A 49 8.62 5.33 -7.50
C GLU A 49 7.14 5.31 -7.95
N GLU A 50 6.38 4.27 -7.59
CA GLU A 50 4.95 4.21 -7.93
C GLU A 50 4.16 5.33 -7.25
N ARG A 51 4.55 5.72 -6.03
CA ARG A 51 3.91 6.81 -5.29
C ARG A 51 4.22 8.18 -5.90
N GLU A 52 5.45 8.42 -6.35
CA GLU A 52 5.84 9.65 -7.04
C GLU A 52 5.11 9.81 -8.38
N ARG A 53 4.96 8.71 -9.13
CA ARG A 53 4.13 8.69 -10.34
C ARG A 53 2.68 9.04 -10.02
N LEU A 54 2.12 8.47 -8.95
CA LEU A 54 0.77 8.81 -8.51
C LEU A 54 0.63 10.28 -8.11
N HIS A 55 1.56 10.83 -7.34
CA HIS A 55 1.54 12.24 -6.94
C HIS A 55 1.59 13.17 -8.15
N SER A 56 2.35 12.79 -9.17
CA SER A 56 2.43 13.53 -10.43
C SER A 56 1.09 13.53 -11.18
N LEU A 57 0.37 12.40 -11.20
CA LEU A 57 -0.95 12.27 -11.80
C LEU A 57 -2.04 13.02 -11.03
N LEU A 58 -1.95 13.04 -9.70
CA LEU A 58 -2.91 13.72 -8.82
C LEU A 58 -2.66 15.23 -8.72
N HIS A 59 -1.48 15.69 -9.16
CA HIS A 59 -0.97 17.04 -8.90
C HIS A 59 -0.96 17.43 -7.42
N GLU A 60 -0.92 16.43 -6.53
CA GLU A 60 -0.96 16.59 -5.09
C GLU A 60 -0.28 15.38 -4.42
N VAL A 61 0.35 15.61 -3.26
CA VAL A 61 0.88 14.53 -2.42
C VAL A 61 -0.28 13.79 -1.76
N MET A 62 -0.32 12.48 -1.92
CA MET A 62 -1.32 11.63 -1.29
C MET A 62 -0.90 11.30 0.16
N THR A 63 -1.81 11.55 1.09
CA THR A 63 -1.67 11.35 2.54
C THR A 63 -2.90 10.60 3.05
N PRO A 64 -2.83 9.87 4.18
CA PRO A 64 -3.99 9.19 4.74
C PRO A 64 -5.23 10.09 4.87
N GLU A 65 -5.04 11.36 5.21
CA GLU A 65 -6.10 12.32 5.48
C GLU A 65 -6.77 12.86 4.21
N ASN A 66 -6.03 12.97 3.10
CA ASN A 66 -6.56 13.52 1.84
C ASN A 66 -6.90 12.46 0.79
N THR A 67 -6.52 11.18 0.97
CA THR A 67 -6.75 10.10 -0.02
C THR A 67 -8.20 10.03 -0.47
N THR A 68 -9.16 9.99 0.46
CA THR A 68 -10.59 9.91 0.10
C THR A 68 -11.05 11.13 -0.69
N ARG A 69 -10.61 12.33 -0.31
CA ARG A 69 -10.92 13.56 -1.04
C ARG A 69 -10.35 13.52 -2.46
N LEU A 70 -9.09 13.12 -2.61
CA LEU A 70 -8.42 13.00 -3.90
C LEU A 70 -9.14 12.03 -4.82
N MET A 71 -9.54 10.86 -4.31
CA MET A 71 -10.29 9.86 -5.04
C MET A 71 -11.68 10.35 -5.51
N LEU A 72 -12.36 11.16 -4.68
CA LEU A 72 -13.69 11.68 -5.01
C LEU A 72 -13.67 12.94 -5.90
N THR A 73 -12.49 13.53 -6.14
CA THR A 73 -12.36 14.76 -6.93
C THR A 73 -12.69 14.51 -8.41
N SER A 74 -12.33 13.35 -8.95
CA SER A 74 -12.59 13.00 -10.34
C SER A 74 -12.48 11.49 -10.58
N GLU A 75 -13.13 10.97 -11.62
CA GLU A 75 -12.98 9.57 -12.05
C GLU A 75 -11.52 9.23 -12.43
N PRO A 76 -10.75 10.08 -13.15
CA PRO A 76 -9.33 9.84 -13.37
C PRO A 76 -8.51 9.70 -12.08
N ASN A 77 -8.76 10.52 -11.07
CA ASN A 77 -8.07 10.42 -9.78
C ASN A 77 -8.40 9.09 -9.08
N TRP A 78 -9.68 8.72 -9.09
CA TRP A 78 -10.11 7.42 -8.58
C TRP A 78 -9.37 6.26 -9.25
N LEU A 79 -9.31 6.26 -10.58
CA LEU A 79 -8.63 5.23 -11.36
C LEU A 79 -7.12 5.20 -11.06
N ALA A 80 -6.46 6.36 -11.00
CA ALA A 80 -5.05 6.46 -10.69
C ALA A 80 -4.71 5.85 -9.31
N VAL A 81 -5.48 6.21 -8.27
CA VAL A 81 -5.30 5.65 -6.93
C VAL A 81 -5.61 4.15 -6.91
N ALA A 82 -6.63 3.69 -7.64
CA ALA A 82 -6.97 2.28 -7.74
C ALA A 82 -5.89 1.45 -8.45
N PHE A 83 -5.31 1.95 -9.53
CA PHE A 83 -4.20 1.27 -10.22
C PHE A 83 -2.95 1.20 -9.35
N PHE A 84 -2.61 2.29 -8.68
CA PHE A 84 -1.51 2.31 -7.71
C PHE A 84 -1.73 1.26 -6.62
N ALA A 85 -2.90 1.26 -5.99
CA ALA A 85 -3.21 0.31 -4.92
C ALA A 85 -3.14 -1.14 -5.40
N ASN A 86 -3.65 -1.42 -6.60
CA ASN A 86 -3.59 -2.76 -7.19
C ASN A 86 -2.16 -3.21 -7.50
N SER A 87 -1.32 -2.32 -8.02
CA SER A 87 0.10 -2.60 -8.30
C SER A 87 0.86 -2.98 -7.03
N VAL A 88 0.68 -2.22 -5.96
CA VAL A 88 1.30 -2.47 -4.65
C VAL A 88 0.85 -3.82 -4.07
N VAL A 89 -0.46 -4.10 -4.07
CA VAL A 89 -0.99 -5.37 -3.54
C VAL A 89 -0.51 -6.57 -4.36
N THR A 90 -0.41 -6.43 -5.68
CA THR A 90 0.08 -7.49 -6.57
C THR A 90 1.55 -7.80 -6.27
N ARG A 91 2.41 -6.78 -6.16
CA ARG A 91 3.81 -6.96 -5.76
C ARG A 91 3.95 -7.62 -4.39
N LEU A 92 3.17 -7.20 -3.39
CA LEU A 92 3.21 -7.83 -2.07
C LEU A 92 2.81 -9.31 -2.12
N ARG A 93 1.81 -9.66 -2.94
CA ARG A 93 1.37 -11.05 -3.13
C ARG A 93 2.45 -11.90 -3.79
N ASP A 94 3.11 -11.37 -4.82
CA ASP A 94 4.18 -12.08 -5.53
C ASP A 94 5.37 -12.32 -4.60
N GLU A 95 5.80 -11.28 -3.86
CA GLU A 95 6.86 -11.38 -2.83
C GLU A 95 6.53 -12.41 -1.74
N GLU A 96 5.26 -12.54 -1.35
CA GLU A 96 4.83 -13.52 -0.36
C GLU A 96 4.74 -14.95 -0.93
N THR A 97 4.44 -15.08 -2.23
CA THR A 97 4.42 -16.36 -2.92
C THR A 97 5.84 -16.91 -3.08
N ASP A 98 6.81 -16.06 -3.42
CA ASP A 98 8.24 -16.43 -3.55
C ASP A 98 8.88 -16.85 -2.21
N ARG A 99 8.26 -16.52 -1.07
CA ARG A 99 8.74 -16.90 0.27
C ARG A 99 8.23 -18.25 0.75
N ARG A 100 7.23 -18.84 0.09
CA ARG A 100 6.62 -20.14 0.45
C ARG A 100 7.28 -21.28 -0.32
#